data_AF-A0A7W0QCB4-F1
#
_entry.id   AF-A0A7W0QCB4-F1
#
_cell.length_a   1.000
_cell.length_b   1.000
_cell.length_c   1.000
_cell.angle_alpha   90.00
_cell.angle_beta   90.00
_cell.angle_gamma   90.00
#
_symmetry.space_group_name_H-M   'P 1'
#
loop_
_entity.id
_entity.type
_entity.pdbx_description
1 polymer ?
#
loop_
_entity_poly.entity_id
_entity_poly.type
_entity_poly.pdbx_seq_one_letter_code
_entity_poly.pdbx_strand_id
1 'polypeptide(L)'
;MRGFERVNPALCPAGQPCNLPVPAPDFTATDHQGKPVKLSDFRGKVVLLNFWASWCGVCKTEKPSLAGTSGDLGSDDFVVISLASDRTWSDVLVATIRALAPHATVPTAETGDLPLSAALDAYRKALPSGVPYKVLLDPPADDGNIGAITASWGIKAVPESALIDRKGNIRAYFVNKRDWESPVAQTCLRSIIDED
;
A
#
# COMPACT_ATOMS: atom_id res chain seq x y z
N MET A 1 -11.74 -29.05 7.67
CA MET A 1 -12.09 -27.64 7.41
C MET A 1 -11.06 -26.81 8.16
N ARG A 2 -10.00 -26.31 7.51
CA ARG A 2 -8.90 -25.58 8.16
C ARG A 2 -9.07 -24.07 7.91
N GLY A 3 -8.94 -23.29 8.99
CA GLY A 3 -9.31 -21.89 9.11
C GLY A 3 -8.60 -20.94 8.15
N PHE A 4 -9.39 -20.37 7.24
CA PHE A 4 -9.04 -19.22 6.41
C PHE A 4 -9.14 -17.87 7.16
N GLU A 5 -9.47 -17.89 8.45
CA GLU A 5 -9.72 -16.68 9.26
C GLU A 5 -8.58 -16.33 10.22
N ARG A 6 -7.57 -17.18 10.37
CA ARG A 6 -6.48 -16.91 11.31
C ARG A 6 -5.55 -15.84 10.75
N VAL A 7 -5.57 -14.69 11.42
CA VAL A 7 -4.73 -13.54 11.10
C VAL A 7 -3.34 -13.73 11.72
N ASN A 8 -2.34 -13.04 11.19
CA ASN A 8 -1.03 -12.91 11.84
C ASN A 8 -1.24 -12.50 13.31
N PRO A 9 -0.70 -13.25 14.31
CA PRO A 9 -0.87 -12.92 15.72
C PRO A 9 -0.41 -11.51 16.10
N ALA A 10 0.50 -10.89 15.33
CA ALA A 10 0.90 -9.50 15.51
C ALA A 10 -0.28 -8.50 15.39
N LEU A 11 -1.33 -8.87 14.64
CA LEU A 11 -2.53 -8.07 14.46
C LEU A 11 -3.63 -8.38 15.49
N CYS A 12 -3.35 -9.31 16.41
CA CYS A 12 -4.31 -9.77 17.40
C CYS A 12 -4.02 -9.17 18.79
N PRO A 13 -5.06 -8.98 19.63
CA PRO A 13 -4.89 -8.54 21.01
C PRO A 13 -3.90 -9.42 21.78
N ALA A 14 -2.91 -8.79 22.42
CA ALA A 14 -1.87 -9.46 23.21
C ALA A 14 -1.09 -10.56 22.46
N GLY A 15 -1.04 -10.51 21.13
CA GLY A 15 -0.30 -11.49 20.32
C GLY A 15 -0.94 -12.90 20.30
N GLN A 16 -2.18 -13.04 20.76
CA GLN A 16 -2.88 -14.33 20.81
C GLN A 16 -3.57 -14.64 19.49
N PRO A 17 -3.72 -15.92 19.07
CA PRO A 17 -4.47 -16.25 17.85
C PRO A 17 -5.90 -15.69 17.87
N CYS A 18 -6.30 -15.05 16.78
CA CYS A 18 -7.62 -14.46 16.64
C CYS A 18 -8.16 -14.64 15.21
N ASN A 19 -9.46 -14.39 15.04
CA ASN A 19 -10.14 -14.39 13.75
C ASN A 19 -10.54 -12.97 13.35
N LEU A 20 -10.70 -12.75 12.05
CA LEU A 20 -11.29 -11.51 11.54
C LEU A 20 -12.77 -11.40 11.95
N PRO A 21 -13.31 -10.18 12.15
CA PRO A 21 -12.61 -8.90 12.04
C PRO A 21 -11.76 -8.54 13.25
N VAL A 22 -10.68 -7.80 13.04
CA VAL A 22 -9.86 -7.22 14.13
C VAL A 22 -9.55 -5.74 13.89
N PRO A 23 -9.39 -4.92 14.94
CA PRO A 23 -9.00 -3.52 14.76
C PRO A 23 -7.67 -3.41 14.00
N ALA A 24 -7.63 -2.58 12.96
CA ALA A 24 -6.39 -2.29 12.25
C ALA A 24 -5.45 -1.46 13.14
N PRO A 25 -4.16 -1.84 13.29
CA PRO A 25 -3.19 -0.99 13.96
C PRO A 25 -3.11 0.39 13.28
N ASP A 26 -3.34 1.46 14.04
CA ASP A 26 -3.23 2.81 13.50
C ASP A 26 -1.74 3.17 13.29
N PHE A 27 -1.50 4.06 12.33
CA PHE A 27 -0.16 4.57 12.05
C PHE A 27 -0.22 6.00 11.52
N THR A 28 0.91 6.69 11.56
CA THR A 28 1.13 7.95 10.84
C THR A 28 2.30 7.76 9.91
N ALA A 29 2.10 8.03 8.62
CA ALA A 29 3.15 8.04 7.60
C ALA A 29 3.16 9.40 6.89
N THR A 30 4.10 9.63 5.99
CA THR A 30 4.15 10.87 5.20
C THR A 30 3.86 10.60 3.74
N ASP A 31 3.34 11.59 3.03
CA ASP A 31 3.29 11.60 1.56
C ASP A 31 4.54 12.29 0.96
N HIS A 32 4.62 12.35 -0.38
CA HIS A 32 5.78 12.92 -1.10
C HIS A 32 5.94 14.43 -0.93
N GLN A 33 4.95 15.12 -0.32
CA GLN A 33 5.00 16.53 0.03
C GLN A 33 5.40 16.72 1.50
N GLY A 34 5.68 15.62 2.23
CA GLY A 34 5.99 15.63 3.65
C GLY A 34 4.76 15.80 4.54
N LYS A 35 3.54 15.73 3.98
CA LYS A 35 2.31 15.86 4.77
C LYS A 35 2.09 14.57 5.56
N PRO A 36 1.82 14.65 6.89
CA PRO A 36 1.45 13.49 7.67
C PRO A 36 0.06 13.00 7.28
N VAL A 37 -0.10 11.68 7.20
CA VAL A 37 -1.36 10.98 6.91
C VAL A 37 -1.52 9.85 7.91
N LYS A 38 -2.66 9.81 8.60
CA LYS A 38 -2.99 8.73 9.54
C LYS A 38 -3.95 7.73 8.90
N LEU A 39 -3.84 6.46 9.26
CA LEU A 39 -4.83 5.47 8.81
C LEU A 39 -6.22 5.78 9.38
N SER A 40 -6.29 6.29 10.61
CA SER A 40 -7.52 6.76 11.24
C SER A 40 -8.20 7.94 10.55
N ASP A 41 -7.49 8.70 9.69
CA ASP A 41 -8.11 9.77 8.88
C ASP A 41 -9.11 9.23 7.84
N PHE A 42 -9.10 7.92 7.59
CA PHE A 42 -9.96 7.24 6.61
C PHE A 42 -11.16 6.52 7.23
N ARG A 43 -11.46 6.73 8.52
CA ARG A 43 -12.70 6.24 9.11
C ARG A 43 -13.91 6.76 8.32
N GLY A 44 -14.91 5.91 8.14
CA GLY A 44 -16.04 6.15 7.23
C GLY A 44 -15.81 5.67 5.80
N LYS A 45 -14.58 5.30 5.42
CA LYS A 45 -14.25 4.71 4.11
C LYS A 45 -13.77 3.27 4.27
N VAL A 46 -13.99 2.46 3.25
CA VAL A 46 -13.30 1.19 3.06
C VAL A 46 -11.89 1.47 2.54
N VAL A 47 -10.89 0.86 3.14
CA VAL A 47 -9.48 1.04 2.78
C VAL A 47 -8.89 -0.27 2.28
N LEU A 48 -8.38 -0.26 1.05
CA LEU A 48 -7.43 -1.27 0.59
C LEU A 48 -6.00 -0.78 0.89
N LEU A 49 -5.39 -1.33 1.94
CA LEU A 49 -4.02 -1.01 2.35
C LEU A 49 -3.06 -2.02 1.74
N ASN A 50 -2.14 -1.57 0.89
CA ASN A 50 -1.12 -2.40 0.24
C ASN A 50 0.27 -2.06 0.80
N PHE A 51 0.99 -3.08 1.26
CA PHE A 51 2.37 -2.98 1.72
C PHE A 51 3.30 -3.41 0.59
N TRP A 52 4.28 -2.57 0.24
CA TRP A 52 5.19 -2.84 -0.87
C TRP A 52 6.55 -2.18 -0.66
N ALA A 53 7.44 -2.34 -1.64
CA ALA A 53 8.70 -1.60 -1.67
C ALA A 53 9.24 -1.45 -3.10
N SER A 54 10.10 -0.45 -3.33
CA SER A 54 10.75 -0.21 -4.63
C SER A 54 11.62 -1.38 -5.12
N TRP A 55 12.28 -2.04 -4.17
CA TRP A 55 13.17 -3.20 -4.39
C TRP A 55 12.39 -4.50 -4.66
N CYS A 56 11.10 -4.54 -4.34
CA CYS A 56 10.25 -5.70 -4.55
C CYS A 56 9.78 -5.80 -6.01
N GLY A 57 10.38 -6.71 -6.78
CA GLY A 57 10.04 -6.95 -8.19
C GLY A 57 8.56 -7.31 -8.39
N VAL A 58 8.05 -8.26 -7.61
CA VAL A 58 6.66 -8.73 -7.70
C VAL A 58 5.67 -7.61 -7.38
N CYS A 59 5.96 -6.78 -6.37
CA CYS A 59 5.12 -5.66 -5.97
C CYS A 59 4.91 -4.65 -7.12
N LYS A 60 5.95 -4.35 -7.90
CA LYS A 60 5.83 -3.46 -9.06
C LYS A 60 4.85 -3.99 -10.10
N THR A 61 4.78 -5.32 -10.28
CA THR A 61 3.82 -5.94 -11.22
C THR A 61 2.38 -5.91 -10.73
N GLU A 62 2.14 -5.61 -9.45
CA GLU A 62 0.80 -5.46 -8.86
C GLU A 62 0.27 -4.02 -8.99
N LYS A 63 1.15 -3.03 -9.12
CA LYS A 63 0.77 -1.60 -9.13
C LYS A 63 -0.23 -1.23 -10.24
N PRO A 64 -0.14 -1.76 -11.48
CA PRO A 64 -1.16 -1.48 -12.50
C PRO A 64 -2.56 -1.93 -12.06
N SER A 65 -2.68 -3.12 -11.48
CA SER A 65 -3.96 -3.67 -11.01
C SER A 65 -4.55 -2.88 -9.84
N LEU A 66 -3.70 -2.40 -8.92
CA LEU A 66 -4.09 -1.43 -7.89
C LEU A 66 -4.54 -0.09 -8.49
N ALA A 67 -3.86 0.39 -9.53
CA ALA A 67 -4.24 1.62 -10.21
C ALA A 67 -5.61 1.51 -10.89
N GLY A 68 -5.85 0.42 -11.63
CA GLY A 68 -7.14 0.13 -12.26
C GLY A 68 -8.26 0.05 -11.22
N THR A 69 -8.06 -0.73 -10.16
CA THR A 69 -9.03 -0.86 -9.07
C THR A 69 -9.33 0.47 -8.38
N SER A 70 -8.31 1.29 -8.12
CA SER A 70 -8.51 2.61 -7.51
C SER A 70 -9.18 3.60 -8.46
N GLY A 71 -8.97 3.47 -9.77
CA GLY A 71 -9.67 4.25 -10.79
C GLY A 71 -11.15 3.86 -10.91
N ASP A 72 -11.45 2.55 -10.86
CA ASP A 72 -12.80 2.02 -11.06
C ASP A 72 -13.70 2.14 -9.83
N LEU A 73 -13.12 1.94 -8.64
CA LEU A 73 -13.85 1.93 -7.37
C LEU A 73 -13.61 3.18 -6.52
N GLY A 74 -12.63 4.01 -6.86
CA GLY A 74 -12.28 5.19 -6.08
C GLY A 74 -13.47 6.14 -5.94
N SER A 75 -13.87 6.40 -4.70
CA SER A 75 -15.09 7.17 -4.40
C SER A 75 -14.99 7.84 -3.03
N ASP A 76 -16.08 8.46 -2.59
CA ASP A 76 -16.20 8.92 -1.20
C ASP A 76 -16.30 7.77 -0.18
N ASP A 77 -16.48 6.54 -0.65
CA ASP A 77 -16.63 5.34 0.20
C ASP A 77 -15.42 4.41 0.16
N PHE A 78 -14.52 4.54 -0.82
CA PHE A 78 -13.39 3.62 -1.00
C PHE A 78 -12.09 4.35 -1.35
N VAL A 79 -10.99 3.88 -0.77
CA VAL A 79 -9.64 4.39 -1.04
C VAL A 79 -8.60 3.28 -1.03
N VAL A 80 -7.63 3.39 -1.94
CA VAL A 80 -6.40 2.58 -1.91
C VAL A 80 -5.28 3.39 -1.28
N ILE A 81 -4.57 2.78 -0.32
CA ILE A 81 -3.35 3.32 0.31
C ILE A 81 -2.22 2.34 0.05
N SER A 82 -1.13 2.82 -0.54
CA SER A 82 0.08 2.05 -0.87
C SER A 82 1.23 2.52 0.01
N LEU A 83 1.60 1.72 1.02
CA LEU A 83 2.64 2.02 2.00
C LEU A 83 3.98 1.39 1.58
N ALA A 84 4.98 2.22 1.29
CA ALA A 84 6.27 1.81 0.73
C ALA A 84 7.34 1.66 1.81
N SER A 85 7.87 0.45 1.99
CA SER A 85 9.00 0.10 2.85
C SER A 85 10.33 0.57 2.25
N ASP A 86 10.53 1.87 2.17
CA ASP A 86 11.65 2.51 1.50
C ASP A 86 12.21 3.65 2.37
N ARG A 87 13.53 3.90 2.24
CA ARG A 87 14.20 4.98 2.99
C ARG A 87 13.96 6.36 2.39
N THR A 88 13.78 6.42 1.07
CA THR A 88 13.71 7.68 0.33
C THR A 88 12.49 7.73 -0.59
N TRP A 89 11.97 8.94 -0.79
CA TRP A 89 10.93 9.19 -1.79
C TRP A 89 11.43 9.00 -3.22
N SER A 90 12.72 9.24 -3.49
CA SER A 90 13.29 9.06 -4.82
C SER A 90 13.09 7.63 -5.32
N ASP A 91 13.37 6.64 -4.47
CA ASP A 91 13.21 5.22 -4.81
C ASP A 91 11.75 4.84 -5.09
N VAL A 92 10.85 5.32 -4.23
CA VAL A 92 9.41 5.10 -4.37
C VAL A 92 8.89 5.68 -5.69
N LEU A 93 9.19 6.95 -5.98
CA LEU A 93 8.74 7.64 -7.19
C LEU A 93 9.27 6.96 -8.45
N VAL A 94 10.56 6.61 -8.47
CA VAL A 94 11.20 5.88 -9.57
C VAL A 94 10.55 4.52 -9.79
N ALA A 95 10.30 3.76 -8.72
CA ALA A 95 9.65 2.47 -8.83
C ALA A 95 8.21 2.58 -9.31
N THR A 96 7.46 3.61 -8.88
CA THR A 96 6.11 3.89 -9.35
C THR A 96 6.09 4.20 -10.85
N ILE A 97 7.03 5.02 -11.35
CA ILE A 97 7.17 5.29 -12.79
C ILE A 97 7.43 3.99 -13.54
N ARG A 98 8.40 3.18 -13.10
CA ARG A 98 8.74 1.91 -13.76
C ARG A 98 7.57 0.93 -13.78
N ALA A 99 6.70 0.98 -12.77
CA ALA A 99 5.56 0.09 -12.67
C ALA A 99 4.37 0.52 -13.54
N LEU A 100 4.12 1.83 -13.67
CA LEU A 100 2.91 2.36 -14.31
C LEU A 100 3.15 3.02 -15.67
N ALA A 101 4.37 3.46 -15.93
CA ALA A 101 4.82 4.07 -17.19
C ALA A 101 6.16 3.43 -17.61
N PRO A 102 6.19 2.12 -17.93
CA PRO A 102 7.44 1.37 -18.16
C PRO A 102 8.26 1.88 -19.35
N HIS A 103 7.66 2.65 -20.25
CA HIS A 103 8.33 3.27 -21.40
C HIS A 103 8.87 4.68 -21.10
N ALA A 104 8.56 5.25 -19.94
CA ALA A 104 9.07 6.56 -19.56
C ALA A 104 10.56 6.49 -19.22
N THR A 105 11.30 7.53 -19.61
CA THR A 105 12.69 7.70 -19.21
C THR A 105 12.77 8.07 -17.73
N VAL A 106 13.56 7.32 -16.97
CA VAL A 106 13.82 7.58 -15.56
C VAL A 106 15.27 8.06 -15.41
N PRO A 107 15.51 9.16 -14.68
CA PRO A 107 16.86 9.65 -14.44
C PRO A 107 17.66 8.65 -13.59
N THR A 108 18.96 8.60 -13.84
CA THR A 108 19.94 7.86 -13.02
C THR A 108 20.87 8.86 -12.36
N ALA A 109 21.21 8.66 -11.09
CA ALA A 109 22.27 9.41 -10.45
C ALA A 109 23.62 8.93 -11.00
N GLU A 110 24.52 9.87 -11.34
CA GLU A 110 25.90 9.54 -11.73
C GLU A 110 26.71 9.06 -10.52
N THR A 111 26.42 9.61 -9.33
CA THR A 111 26.98 9.21 -8.04
C THR A 111 25.94 9.39 -6.93
N GLY A 112 25.93 8.49 -5.94
CA GLY A 112 25.02 8.57 -4.79
C GLY A 112 23.54 8.38 -5.14
N ASP A 113 22.67 8.86 -4.27
CA ASP A 113 21.22 8.75 -4.43
C ASP A 113 20.67 9.79 -5.41
N LEU A 114 19.62 9.42 -6.14
CA LEU A 114 18.91 10.34 -7.03
C LEU A 114 18.28 11.48 -6.21
N PRO A 115 18.57 12.76 -6.51
CA PRO A 115 17.94 13.88 -5.82
C PRO A 115 16.41 13.83 -5.93
N LEU A 116 15.72 14.11 -4.82
CA LEU A 116 14.25 14.07 -4.77
C LEU A 116 13.60 14.99 -5.81
N SER A 117 14.18 16.17 -6.06
CA SER A 117 13.70 17.08 -7.10
C SER A 117 13.71 16.44 -8.48
N ALA A 118 14.79 15.76 -8.86
CA ALA A 118 14.89 15.05 -10.13
C ALA A 118 13.90 13.89 -10.24
N ALA A 119 13.70 13.14 -9.15
CA ALA A 119 12.71 12.07 -9.10
C ALA A 119 11.27 12.61 -9.24
N LEU A 120 10.95 13.73 -8.58
CA LEU A 120 9.65 14.39 -8.67
C LEU A 120 9.38 14.93 -10.08
N ASP A 121 10.38 15.52 -10.73
CA ASP A 121 10.24 16.04 -12.09
C ASP A 121 10.00 14.91 -13.09
N ALA A 122 10.74 13.80 -12.97
CA ALA A 122 10.51 12.59 -13.76
C ALA A 122 9.10 12.02 -13.51
N TYR A 123 8.67 11.96 -12.25
CA TYR A 123 7.35 11.46 -11.88
C TYR A 123 6.23 12.30 -12.48
N ARG A 124 6.30 13.63 -12.34
CA ARG A 124 5.31 14.57 -12.94
C ARG A 124 5.26 14.47 -14.46
N LYS A 125 6.40 14.23 -15.11
CA LYS A 125 6.47 14.06 -16.57
C LYS A 125 5.86 12.73 -17.02
N ALA A 126 6.18 11.63 -16.32
CA ALA A 126 5.73 10.29 -16.68
C ALA A 126 4.27 10.01 -16.31
N LEU A 127 3.81 10.60 -15.20
CA LEU A 127 2.47 10.42 -14.62
C LEU A 127 1.86 11.80 -14.34
N PRO A 128 1.45 12.56 -15.38
CA PRO A 128 0.99 13.95 -15.23
C PRO A 128 -0.27 14.10 -14.37
N SER A 129 -1.14 13.09 -14.36
CA SER A 129 -2.32 13.03 -13.49
C SER A 129 -2.03 12.42 -12.11
N GLY A 130 -0.77 12.06 -11.83
CA GLY A 130 -0.38 11.25 -10.68
C GLY A 130 -0.91 9.82 -10.77
N VAL A 131 -0.93 9.14 -9.62
CA VAL A 131 -1.54 7.82 -9.48
C VAL A 131 -2.91 7.94 -8.79
N PRO A 132 -3.88 7.06 -9.11
CA PRO A 132 -5.25 7.17 -8.59
C PRO A 132 -5.40 6.72 -7.13
N TYR A 133 -4.29 6.45 -6.43
CA TYR A 133 -4.25 5.97 -5.05
C TYR A 133 -3.26 6.77 -4.20
N LYS A 134 -3.37 6.68 -2.88
CA LYS A 134 -2.43 7.37 -1.99
C LYS A 134 -1.16 6.56 -1.85
N VAL A 135 0.00 7.21 -1.98
CA VAL A 135 1.31 6.59 -1.72
C VAL A 135 1.89 7.22 -0.47
N LEU A 136 2.38 6.40 0.45
CA LEU A 136 2.97 6.82 1.71
C LEU A 136 4.34 6.15 1.89
N LEU A 137 5.27 6.84 2.54
CA LEU A 137 6.61 6.33 2.85
C LEU A 137 6.65 5.77 4.27
N ASP A 138 7.24 4.58 4.41
CA ASP A 138 7.47 3.86 5.65
C ASP A 138 8.96 3.45 5.75
N PRO A 139 9.83 4.33 6.28
CA PRO A 139 11.24 4.01 6.41
C PRO A 139 11.48 2.86 7.42
N PRO A 140 12.43 1.94 7.14
CA PRO A 140 12.89 0.96 8.12
C PRO A 140 13.45 1.63 9.38
N ALA A 141 13.15 1.06 10.56
CA ALA A 141 13.68 1.55 11.84
C ALA A 141 15.16 1.17 12.06
N ASP A 142 15.64 0.14 11.38
CA ASP A 142 16.97 -0.43 11.49
C ASP A 142 17.67 -0.54 10.11
N ASP A 143 18.71 -1.36 10.03
CA ASP A 143 19.42 -1.68 8.79
C ASP A 143 18.65 -2.66 7.87
N GLY A 144 17.46 -3.11 8.30
CA GLY A 144 16.54 -3.90 7.51
C GLY A 144 15.91 -3.14 6.34
N ASN A 145 15.17 -3.89 5.52
CA ASN A 145 14.51 -3.38 4.31
C ASN A 145 12.99 -3.31 4.42
N ILE A 146 12.42 -3.73 5.56
CA ILE A 146 11.00 -3.63 5.85
C ILE A 146 10.77 -2.38 6.70
N GLY A 147 9.80 -1.56 6.30
CA GLY A 147 9.46 -0.32 6.98
C GLY A 147 8.98 -0.55 8.41
N ALA A 148 9.14 0.45 9.29
CA ALA A 148 8.81 0.33 10.70
C ALA A 148 7.32 0.02 10.95
N ILE A 149 6.43 0.66 10.19
CA ILE A 149 4.98 0.42 10.26
C ILE A 149 4.68 -0.97 9.70
N THR A 150 5.25 -1.31 8.54
CA THR A 150 5.07 -2.61 7.91
C THR A 150 5.50 -3.74 8.86
N ALA A 151 6.65 -3.61 9.52
CA ALA A 151 7.13 -4.55 10.51
C ALA A 151 6.22 -4.64 11.74
N SER A 152 5.62 -3.53 12.19
CA SER A 152 4.70 -3.52 13.33
C SER A 152 3.39 -4.27 13.05
N TRP A 153 3.04 -4.46 11.77
CA TRP A 153 1.94 -5.33 11.35
C TRP A 153 2.33 -6.82 11.32
N GLY A 154 3.56 -7.15 11.73
CA GLY A 154 4.11 -8.50 11.72
C GLY A 154 4.57 -8.98 10.34
N ILE A 155 4.66 -8.07 9.37
CA ILE A 155 5.04 -8.35 7.98
C ILE A 155 6.56 -8.47 7.92
N LYS A 156 7.04 -9.53 7.26
CA LYS A 156 8.48 -9.80 7.07
C LYS A 156 8.91 -9.81 5.60
N ALA A 157 7.93 -9.83 4.70
CA ALA A 157 8.13 -9.79 3.26
C ALA A 157 6.92 -9.12 2.60
N VAL A 158 7.14 -8.50 1.44
CA VAL A 158 6.11 -7.81 0.67
C VAL A 158 5.98 -8.45 -0.72
N PRO A 159 4.81 -8.36 -1.39
CA PRO A 159 3.63 -7.59 -1.00
C PRO A 159 2.67 -8.35 -0.07
N GLU A 160 2.00 -7.58 0.78
CA GLU A 160 0.83 -8.01 1.54
C GLU A 160 -0.24 -6.92 1.44
N SER A 161 -1.50 -7.24 1.71
CA SER A 161 -2.58 -6.25 1.71
C SER A 161 -3.66 -6.56 2.73
N ALA A 162 -4.24 -5.52 3.31
CA ALA A 162 -5.36 -5.58 4.23
C ALA A 162 -6.56 -4.83 3.65
N LEU A 163 -7.74 -5.43 3.76
CA LEU A 163 -9.01 -4.76 3.47
C LEU A 163 -9.65 -4.36 4.79
N ILE A 164 -9.88 -3.06 4.97
CA ILE A 164 -10.31 -2.46 6.23
C ILE A 164 -11.67 -1.81 6.02
N ASP A 165 -12.63 -2.10 6.91
CA ASP A 165 -13.97 -1.51 6.85
C ASP A 165 -14.03 -0.05 7.33
N ARG A 166 -15.20 0.57 7.18
CA ARG A 166 -15.48 1.96 7.59
C ARG A 166 -15.22 2.24 9.09
N LYS A 167 -15.29 1.20 9.94
CA LYS A 167 -15.06 1.29 11.38
C LYS A 167 -13.57 1.14 11.73
N GLY A 168 -12.74 0.76 10.76
CA GLY A 168 -11.31 0.56 10.93
C GLY A 168 -10.92 -0.86 11.33
N ASN A 169 -11.76 -1.85 11.07
CA ASN A 169 -11.41 -3.24 11.31
C ASN A 169 -10.92 -3.90 10.03
N ILE A 170 -9.85 -4.68 10.13
CA ILE A 170 -9.40 -5.58 9.07
C ILE A 170 -10.48 -6.65 8.88
N ARG A 171 -10.97 -6.79 7.65
CA ARG A 171 -12.00 -7.74 7.21
C ARG A 171 -11.44 -8.88 6.37
N ALA A 172 -10.35 -8.61 5.66
CA ALA A 172 -9.59 -9.60 4.91
C ALA A 172 -8.11 -9.23 4.91
N TYR A 173 -7.26 -10.23 4.83
CA TYR A 173 -5.81 -10.07 4.79
C TYR A 173 -5.23 -11.01 3.73
N PHE A 174 -4.31 -10.49 2.92
CA PHE A 174 -3.77 -11.16 1.74
C PHE A 174 -2.25 -11.16 1.78
N VAL A 175 -1.66 -12.34 1.66
CA VAL A 175 -0.21 -12.52 1.54
C VAL A 175 0.12 -12.82 0.09
N ASN A 176 1.16 -12.17 -0.44
CA ASN A 176 1.57 -12.13 -1.84
C ASN A 176 0.72 -11.24 -2.74
N LYS A 177 1.19 -11.08 -3.98
CA LYS A 177 0.55 -10.27 -5.03
C LYS A 177 -0.87 -10.77 -5.30
N ARG A 178 -1.74 -9.82 -5.61
CA ARG A 178 -3.07 -10.08 -6.13
C ARG A 178 -3.35 -9.36 -7.44
N ASP A 179 -4.25 -9.91 -8.22
CA ASP A 179 -4.92 -9.17 -9.29
C ASP A 179 -6.22 -8.60 -8.72
N TRP A 180 -6.19 -7.31 -8.41
CA TRP A 180 -7.28 -6.54 -7.83
C TRP A 180 -8.40 -6.26 -8.83
N GLU A 181 -8.12 -6.32 -10.13
CA GLU A 181 -9.12 -6.19 -11.20
C GLU A 181 -9.85 -7.52 -11.47
N SER A 182 -9.37 -8.64 -10.91
CA SER A 182 -10.04 -9.93 -11.08
C SER A 182 -11.49 -9.89 -10.54
N PRO A 183 -12.45 -10.58 -11.18
CA PRO A 183 -13.85 -10.59 -10.72
C PRO A 183 -14.01 -10.98 -9.24
N VAL A 184 -13.17 -11.90 -8.77
CA VAL A 184 -13.17 -12.35 -7.36
C VAL A 184 -12.71 -11.24 -6.41
N ALA A 185 -11.64 -10.51 -6.76
CA ALA A 185 -11.18 -9.40 -5.94
C ALA A 185 -12.19 -8.24 -5.95
N GLN A 186 -12.72 -7.89 -7.13
CA GLN A 186 -13.75 -6.86 -7.28
C GLN A 186 -15.03 -7.17 -6.50
N THR A 187 -15.49 -8.42 -6.53
CA THR A 187 -16.67 -8.86 -5.75
C THR A 187 -16.41 -8.73 -4.25
N CYS A 188 -15.22 -9.13 -3.78
CA CYS A 188 -14.83 -9.00 -2.37
C CYS A 188 -14.72 -7.53 -1.91
N LEU A 189 -14.24 -6.63 -2.78
CA LEU A 189 -14.17 -5.20 -2.45
C LEU A 189 -15.58 -4.60 -2.38
N ARG A 190 -16.39 -4.83 -3.41
CA ARG A 190 -17.77 -4.32 -3.48
C ARG A 190 -18.63 -4.82 -2.32
N SER A 191 -18.50 -6.09 -1.94
CA SER A 191 -19.27 -6.62 -0.81
C SER A 191 -19.05 -5.86 0.49
N ILE A 192 -17.86 -5.27 0.71
CA ILE A 192 -17.58 -4.47 1.91
C ILE A 192 -17.90 -2.98 1.70
N ILE A 193 -17.73 -2.47 0.48
CA ILE A 193 -18.11 -1.09 0.14
C ILE A 193 -19.63 -0.91 0.26
N ASP A 194 -20.41 -1.90 -0.14
CA ASP A 194 -21.87 -1.85 -0.15
C ASP A 194 -22.49 -2.26 1.21
N GLU A 195 -21.68 -2.61 2.21
CA GLU A 195 -22.13 -2.84 3.59
C GLU A 195 -22.41 -1.51 4.30
N ASP A 196 -23.66 -1.30 4.75
CA ASP A 196 -24.10 -0.10 5.49
C ASP A 196 -23.35 0.13 6.82
#